data_AF-A0A3E2CEJ4-F1
#
_entry.id   AF-A0A3E2CEJ4-F1
#
_cell.length_a   1.000
_cell.length_b   1.000
_cell.length_c   1.000
_cell.angle_alpha   90.00
_cell.angle_beta   90.00
_cell.angle_gamma   90.00
#
_symmetry.space_group_name_H-M   'P 1'
#
loop_
_entity.id
_entity.type
_entity.pdbx_description
1 polymer ?
#
loop_
_entity_poly.entity_id
_entity_poly.type
_entity_poly.pdbx_seq_one_letter_code
_entity_poly.pdbx_strand_id
1 'polypeptide(L)'
;IDQRPIVEALHSSAPHIPVTIVSQDGSCAKSYDCVDDLVCENIENTSLVNPDSSFGEAVMRQTVEAAGRYAKPGDVVLLAPACASMDQFVSYADRGNRFAKESQRWVHNHGVQQ
;
A
#
# COMPACT_ATOMS: atom_id res chain seq x y z
N ILE A 1 -13.22 -2.78 3.46
CA ILE A 1 -12.88 -4.21 3.22
C ILE A 1 -12.34 -4.81 4.52
N ASP A 2 -12.71 -6.04 4.89
CA ASP A 2 -12.03 -6.76 5.98
C ASP A 2 -10.66 -7.27 5.47
N GLN A 3 -9.58 -6.75 6.04
CA GLN A 3 -8.20 -7.10 5.64
C GLN A 3 -7.66 -8.34 6.40
N ARG A 4 -8.40 -8.87 7.40
CA ARG A 4 -7.98 -10.03 8.19
C ARG A 4 -7.61 -11.25 7.35
N PRO A 5 -8.40 -11.65 6.31
CA PRO A 5 -8.06 -12.83 5.52
C PRO A 5 -6.72 -12.72 4.78
N ILE A 6 -6.33 -11.50 4.38
CA ILE A 6 -5.05 -11.26 3.69
C ILE A 6 -3.91 -11.45 4.69
N VAL A 7 -4.05 -10.91 5.90
CA VAL A 7 -3.00 -10.98 6.92
C VAL A 7 -2.87 -12.38 7.52
N GLU A 8 -3.97 -13.09 7.74
CA GLU A 8 -3.93 -14.50 8.16
C GLU A 8 -3.23 -15.37 7.10
N ALA A 9 -3.51 -15.13 5.81
CA ALA A 9 -2.84 -15.84 4.72
C ALA A 9 -1.33 -15.55 4.67
N LEU A 10 -0.94 -14.29 4.86
CA LEU A 10 0.48 -13.89 4.91
C LEU A 10 1.18 -14.47 6.14
N HIS A 11 0.57 -14.39 7.32
CA HIS A 11 1.09 -14.97 8.56
C HIS A 11 1.33 -16.48 8.41
N SER A 12 0.39 -17.19 7.77
CA SER A 12 0.52 -18.65 7.59
C SER A 12 1.51 -19.05 6.49
N SER A 13 1.57 -18.30 5.38
CA SER A 13 2.30 -18.74 4.17
C SER A 13 3.66 -18.07 4.01
N ALA A 14 3.84 -16.87 4.59
CA ALA A 14 5.00 -16.03 4.37
C ALA A 14 5.27 -15.07 5.56
N PRO A 15 5.48 -15.58 6.79
CA PRO A 15 5.57 -14.75 8.00
C PRO A 15 6.75 -13.77 7.99
N HIS A 16 7.80 -14.03 7.21
CA HIS A 16 9.00 -13.20 7.13
C HIS A 16 8.95 -12.08 6.09
N ILE A 17 7.85 -11.95 5.36
CA ILE A 17 7.72 -10.88 4.37
C ILE A 17 7.43 -9.56 5.10
N PRO A 18 8.17 -8.48 4.81
CA PRO A 18 7.88 -7.18 5.39
C PRO A 18 6.54 -6.65 4.86
N VAL A 19 5.78 -6.01 5.74
CA VAL A 19 4.46 -5.45 5.43
C VAL A 19 4.43 -3.98 5.81
N THR A 20 3.85 -3.16 4.93
CA THR A 20 3.52 -1.77 5.25
C THR A 20 2.01 -1.58 5.24
N ILE A 21 1.46 -1.08 6.34
CA ILE A 21 0.07 -0.66 6.44
C ILE A 21 0.00 0.84 6.18
N VAL A 22 -0.84 1.25 5.23
CA VAL A 22 -1.12 2.66 4.92
C VAL A 22 -2.52 3.03 5.44
N SER A 23 -2.64 4.17 6.11
CA SER A 23 -3.95 4.65 6.60
C SER A 23 -4.91 4.94 5.45
N GLN A 24 -6.22 4.89 5.70
CA GLN A 24 -7.24 5.04 4.66
C GLN A 24 -7.22 6.40 3.93
N ASP A 25 -6.76 7.44 4.62
CA ASP A 25 -6.60 8.80 4.12
C ASP A 25 -5.20 9.09 3.54
N GLY A 26 -4.28 8.13 3.63
CA GLY A 26 -2.89 8.28 3.20
C GLY A 26 -2.06 9.24 4.07
N SER A 27 -2.53 9.59 5.27
CA SER A 27 -1.81 10.47 6.20
C SER A 27 -0.61 9.79 6.86
N CYS A 28 -0.63 8.47 7.06
CA CYS A 28 0.48 7.73 7.64
C CYS A 28 0.68 6.34 7.02
N ALA A 29 1.89 5.81 7.20
CA ALA A 29 2.25 4.45 6.86
C ALA A 29 3.14 3.86 7.96
N LYS A 30 2.93 2.60 8.31
CA LYS A 30 3.72 1.88 9.31
C LYS A 30 4.25 0.59 8.71
N SER A 31 5.57 0.43 8.74
CA SER A 31 6.26 -0.76 8.24
C SER A 31 6.57 -1.73 9.38
N TYR A 32 6.51 -3.01 9.04
CA TYR A 32 6.78 -4.15 9.90
C TYR A 32 7.71 -5.08 9.13
N ASP A 33 8.74 -5.61 9.79
CA ASP A 33 9.73 -6.49 9.14
C ASP A 33 9.19 -7.90 8.90
N CYS A 34 8.14 -8.28 9.62
CA CYS A 34 7.44 -9.55 9.51
C CYS A 34 5.94 -9.36 9.79
N VAL A 35 5.16 -10.40 9.49
CA VAL A 35 3.73 -10.45 9.87
C VAL A 35 3.65 -11.08 11.25
N ASP A 36 3.44 -10.27 12.27
CA ASP A 36 3.30 -10.69 13.67
C ASP A 36 1.95 -10.22 14.26
N ASP A 37 1.73 -10.52 15.54
CA ASP A 37 0.48 -10.17 16.24
C ASP A 37 0.20 -8.66 16.21
N LEU A 38 1.23 -7.80 16.13
CA LEU A 38 1.05 -6.35 16.05
C LEU A 38 0.45 -5.91 14.72
N VAL A 39 0.77 -6.61 13.61
CA VAL A 39 0.15 -6.34 12.30
C VAL A 39 -1.35 -6.64 12.38
N CYS A 40 -1.74 -7.75 13.01
CA CYS A 40 -3.13 -8.14 13.20
C CYS A 40 -3.91 -7.10 14.02
N GLU A 41 -3.37 -6.64 15.15
CA GLU A 41 -4.02 -5.64 16.02
C GLU A 41 -4.24 -4.28 15.34
N ASN A 42 -3.31 -3.84 14.48
CA ASN A 42 -3.41 -2.52 13.83
C ASN A 42 -4.50 -2.47 12.75
N ILE A 43 -4.83 -3.61 12.15
CA ILE A 43 -5.86 -3.70 11.10
C ILE A 43 -7.27 -3.56 11.68
N GLU A 44 -7.51 -4.08 12.88
CA GLU A 44 -8.82 -4.04 13.53
C GLU A 44 -9.27 -2.63 13.94
N ASN A 45 -8.31 -1.70 14.09
CA ASN A 45 -8.55 -0.35 14.59
C ASN A 45 -8.73 0.72 13.49
N THR A 46 -8.75 0.32 12.21
CA THR A 46 -8.91 1.28 11.12
C THR A 46 -10.38 1.69 10.97
N SER A 47 -10.76 2.81 11.61
CA SER A 47 -12.10 3.38 11.50
C SER A 47 -12.44 3.75 10.05
N LEU A 48 -13.69 3.47 9.64
CA LEU A 48 -14.19 3.82 8.32
C LEU A 48 -14.27 5.35 8.17
N VAL A 49 -13.41 5.93 7.34
CA VAL A 49 -13.49 7.35 6.96
C VAL A 49 -14.29 7.46 5.67
N ASN A 50 -15.18 8.45 5.56
CA ASN A 50 -15.83 8.74 4.28
C ASN A 50 -14.76 9.16 3.25
N PRO A 51 -14.64 8.46 2.13
CA PRO A 51 -13.55 8.68 1.19
C PRO A 51 -13.75 9.97 0.40
N ASP A 52 -12.78 10.90 0.50
CA ASP A 52 -12.58 11.95 -0.50
C ASP A 52 -11.68 11.41 -1.62
N SER A 53 -11.97 11.81 -2.86
CA SER A 53 -11.12 11.60 -4.03
C SER A 53 -9.63 11.94 -3.82
N SER A 54 -9.32 12.91 -2.94
CA SER A 54 -7.95 13.29 -2.56
C SER A 54 -7.22 12.19 -1.77
N PHE A 55 -7.95 11.34 -1.03
CA PHE A 55 -7.36 10.26 -0.24
C PHE A 55 -6.73 9.19 -1.12
N GLY A 56 -7.36 8.85 -2.26
CA GLY A 56 -6.78 7.87 -3.18
C GLY A 56 -5.41 8.28 -3.73
N GLU A 57 -5.16 9.59 -3.89
CA GLU A 57 -3.84 10.10 -4.30
C GLU A 57 -2.83 10.01 -3.15
N ALA A 58 -3.22 10.44 -1.95
CA ALA A 58 -2.38 10.35 -0.77
C ALA A 58 -1.99 8.90 -0.44
N VAL A 59 -2.95 7.97 -0.48
CA VAL A 59 -2.75 6.54 -0.28
C VAL A 59 -1.78 5.98 -1.32
N MET A 60 -1.99 6.28 -2.60
CA MET A 60 -1.11 5.78 -3.65
C MET A 60 0.31 6.33 -3.53
N ARG A 61 0.45 7.62 -3.19
CA ARG A 61 1.75 8.25 -2.90
C ARG A 61 2.48 7.50 -1.78
N GLN A 62 1.83 7.26 -0.64
CA GLN A 62 2.45 6.52 0.47
C GLN A 62 2.80 5.08 0.09
N THR A 63 1.94 4.43 -0.70
CA THR A 63 2.15 3.06 -1.18
C THR A 63 3.40 2.96 -2.05
N VAL A 64 3.57 3.88 -3.00
CA VAL A 64 4.76 3.92 -3.86
C VAL A 64 6.02 4.26 -3.07
N GLU A 65 5.94 5.21 -2.12
CA GLU A 65 7.07 5.51 -1.22
C GLU A 65 7.50 4.30 -0.40
N ALA A 66 6.55 3.57 0.18
CA ALA A 66 6.83 2.36 0.93
C ALA A 66 7.51 1.30 0.04
N ALA A 67 6.99 1.05 -1.16
CA ALA A 67 7.59 0.11 -2.10
C ALA A 67 9.01 0.51 -2.49
N GLY A 68 9.25 1.80 -2.72
CA GLY A 68 10.57 2.35 -3.07
C GLY A 68 11.64 2.13 -2.01
N ARG A 69 11.26 1.95 -0.73
CA ARG A 69 12.20 1.61 0.36
C ARG A 69 12.71 0.17 0.30
N TYR A 70 11.97 -0.73 -0.33
CA TYR A 70 12.34 -2.14 -0.48
C TYR A 70 12.96 -2.45 -1.84
N ALA A 71 12.58 -1.69 -2.87
CA ALA A 71 13.03 -1.92 -4.24
C ALA A 71 14.52 -1.58 -4.44
N LYS A 72 15.20 -2.42 -5.22
CA LYS A 72 16.59 -2.23 -5.67
C LYS A 72 16.65 -2.10 -7.19
N PRO A 73 17.76 -1.57 -7.76
CA PRO A 73 17.97 -1.58 -9.20
C PRO A 73 17.81 -3.00 -9.78
N GLY A 74 16.92 -3.13 -10.77
CA GLY A 74 16.58 -4.40 -11.41
C GLY A 74 15.31 -5.06 -10.88
N ASP A 75 14.75 -4.60 -9.76
CA ASP A 75 13.48 -5.12 -9.24
C ASP A 75 12.27 -4.60 -10.02
N VAL A 76 11.17 -5.36 -9.97
CA VAL A 76 9.86 -4.96 -10.51
C VAL A 76 8.88 -4.78 -9.36
N VAL A 77 8.26 -3.60 -9.30
CA VAL A 77 7.15 -3.33 -8.38
C VAL A 77 5.83 -3.56 -9.11
N LEU A 78 5.01 -4.48 -8.62
CA LEU A 78 3.70 -4.82 -9.19
C LEU A 78 2.56 -4.36 -8.27
N LEU A 79 1.62 -3.61 -8.83
CA LEU A 79 0.34 -3.36 -8.18
C LEU A 79 -0.62 -4.56 -8.38
N ALA A 80 -0.79 -5.38 -7.34
CA ALA A 80 -1.65 -6.56 -7.35
C ALA A 80 -2.76 -6.48 -6.27
N PRO A 81 -3.90 -5.82 -6.56
CA PRO A 81 -4.97 -5.64 -5.59
C PRO A 81 -5.79 -6.93 -5.39
N ALA A 82 -5.92 -7.38 -4.15
CA ALA A 82 -6.64 -8.62 -3.79
C ALA A 82 -8.17 -8.55 -3.91
N CYS A 83 -8.75 -7.34 -3.99
CA CYS A 83 -10.20 -7.14 -4.00
C CYS A 83 -10.69 -6.14 -5.06
N ALA A 84 -11.88 -6.44 -5.55
CA ALA A 84 -12.73 -5.63 -6.40
C ALA A 84 -13.70 -4.80 -5.54
N SER A 85 -13.24 -3.79 -4.81
CA SER A 85 -14.20 -2.84 -4.21
C SER A 85 -13.76 -1.38 -4.29
N MET A 86 -14.76 -0.56 -4.56
CA MET A 86 -14.74 0.88 -4.80
C MET A 86 -14.91 1.65 -3.47
N ASP A 87 -13.95 1.59 -2.56
CA ASP A 87 -13.98 2.41 -1.33
C ASP A 87 -12.93 3.53 -1.32
N GLN A 88 -11.85 3.45 -2.11
CA GLN A 88 -10.80 4.49 -2.13
C GLN A 88 -10.46 5.05 -3.52
N PHE A 89 -10.99 4.45 -4.59
CA PHE A 89 -10.70 4.84 -5.97
C PHE A 89 -11.96 4.85 -6.82
N VAL A 90 -12.02 5.74 -7.81
CA VAL A 90 -13.20 5.92 -8.67
C VAL A 90 -13.42 4.70 -9.57
N SER A 91 -12.34 4.05 -10.00
CA SER A 91 -12.38 2.85 -10.83
C SER A 91 -11.03 2.10 -10.79
N TYR A 92 -10.99 0.91 -11.39
CA TYR A 92 -9.73 0.18 -11.60
C TYR A 92 -8.73 0.98 -12.43
N ALA A 93 -9.20 1.66 -13.48
CA ALA A 93 -8.35 2.49 -14.32
C ALA A 93 -7.80 3.70 -13.54
N ASP A 94 -8.63 4.34 -12.71
CA ASP A 94 -8.18 5.44 -11.84
C ASP A 94 -7.07 4.99 -10.88
N ARG A 95 -7.24 3.83 -10.23
CA ARG A 95 -6.22 3.25 -9.35
C ARG A 95 -4.90 2.97 -10.10
N GLY A 96 -4.99 2.37 -11.29
CA GLY A 96 -3.81 2.10 -12.13
C GLY A 96 -3.12 3.37 -12.62
N ASN A 97 -3.89 4.37 -13.04
CA ASN A 97 -3.38 5.66 -13.50
C ASN A 97 -2.67 6.41 -12.37
N ARG A 98 -3.23 6.39 -11.15
CA ARG A 98 -2.58 6.98 -9.97
C ARG A 98 -1.28 6.28 -9.61
N PHE A 99 -1.24 4.94 -9.68
CA PHE A 99 0.00 4.18 -9.48
C PHE A 99 1.05 4.58 -10.50
N ALA A 100 0.72 4.60 -11.79
CA ALA A 100 1.64 5.00 -12.85
C ALA A 100 2.17 6.43 -12.64
N LYS A 101 1.29 7.39 -12.30
CA LYS A 101 1.66 8.78 -12.00
C LYS A 101 2.63 8.88 -10.82
N GLU A 102 2.30 8.23 -9.70
CA GLU A 102 3.14 8.28 -8.51
C GLU A 102 4.47 7.54 -8.68
N SER A 103 4.49 6.43 -9.44
CA SER A 103 5.74 5.74 -9.82
C SER A 103 6.64 6.63 -10.66
N GLN A 104 6.09 7.35 -11.65
CA GLN A 104 6.87 8.30 -12.45
C GLN A 104 7.43 9.43 -11.59
N ARG A 105 6.62 10.00 -10.69
CA ARG A 105 7.03 11.03 -9.73
C ARG A 105 8.13 10.53 -8.80
N TRP A 106 8.01 9.31 -8.28
CA TRP A 106 9.01 8.70 -7.40
C TRP A 106 10.34 8.48 -8.12
N VAL A 107 10.31 7.92 -9.34
CA VAL A 107 11.51 7.71 -10.17
C VAL A 107 12.16 9.05 -10.53
N HIS A 108 11.39 10.09 -10.86
CA HIS A 108 11.96 11.41 -11.11
C HIS A 108 12.72 11.96 -9.89
N ASN A 109 12.17 11.76 -8.69
CA ASN A 109 12.76 12.28 -7.45
C ASN A 109 13.96 11.45 -6.93
N HIS A 110 13.99 10.14 -7.18
CA HIS A 110 14.98 9.22 -6.58
C HIS A 110 15.89 8.51 -7.60
N GLY A 111 15.52 8.50 -8.88
CA GLY A 111 16.21 7.73 -9.94
C GLY A 111 17.55 8.30 -10.39
N VAL A 112 17.97 9.45 -9.87
CA VAL A 112 19.26 10.09 -10.19
C VAL A 112 20.29 9.95 -9.06
N GLN A 113 19.94 9.31 -7.93
CA GLN A 113 20.79 9.24 -6.73
C GLN A 113 21.25 7.82 -6.34
N GLN A 114 21.25 6.84 -7.24
CA GLN A 114 21.80 5.50 -6.97
C GLN A 114 22.93 5.12 -7.92
#